data_AF-A0A4Q7J5V4-F1
#
_entry.id   AF-A0A4Q7J5V4-F1
#
_cell.length_a   1.000
_cell.length_b   1.000
_cell.length_c   1.000
_cell.angle_alpha   90.00
_cell.angle_beta   90.00
_cell.angle_gamma   90.00
#
_symmetry.space_group_name_H-M   'P 1'
#
loop_
_entity.id
_entity.type
_entity.pdbx_description
1 polymer ?
#
loop_
_entity_poly.entity_id
_entity_poly.type
_entity_poly.pdbx_seq_one_letter_code
_entity_poly.pdbx_strand_id
1 'polypeptide(L)'
;MTATLTTLAPAGTALPSEPVFLWGPGYDLTARQIVDALGSYLAAFGDNFEPGQVSPMDAIHAEVAFNGDLTSWQTRRTADEVAVIRARAEAIARDYFHGHFPALAW
;
A
#
# COMPACT_ATOMS: atom_id res chain seq x y z
N MET A 1 -36.43 -28.04 10.99
CA MET A 1 -36.11 -27.23 9.80
C MET A 1 -35.05 -26.24 10.23
N THR A 2 -33.80 -26.44 9.82
CA THR A 2 -32.67 -25.59 10.24
C THR A 2 -31.92 -25.20 8.98
N ALA A 3 -31.93 -23.92 8.63
CA ALA A 3 -31.29 -23.39 7.43
C ALA A 3 -29.80 -23.14 7.70
N THR A 4 -28.94 -23.81 6.97
CA THR A 4 -27.51 -23.54 6.89
C THR A 4 -27.30 -22.38 5.92
N LEU A 5 -26.81 -21.23 6.41
CA LEU A 5 -26.33 -20.13 5.58
C LEU A 5 -24.93 -20.46 5.06
N THR A 6 -24.87 -20.92 3.82
CA THR A 6 -23.63 -20.99 3.04
C THR A 6 -23.29 -19.58 2.57
N THR A 7 -22.35 -18.92 3.25
CA THR A 7 -21.71 -17.71 2.72
C THR A 7 -20.82 -18.10 1.54
N LEU A 8 -21.21 -17.70 0.34
CA LEU A 8 -20.38 -17.76 -0.86
C LEU A 8 -19.34 -16.63 -0.79
N ALA A 9 -18.06 -17.00 -0.62
CA ALA A 9 -16.96 -16.08 -0.88
C ALA A 9 -16.88 -15.82 -2.39
N PRO A 10 -16.71 -14.57 -2.85
CA PRO A 10 -16.52 -14.30 -4.27
C PRO A 10 -15.16 -14.85 -4.72
N ALA A 11 -15.17 -15.58 -5.83
CA ALA A 11 -13.97 -16.08 -6.49
C ALA A 11 -13.18 -14.89 -7.08
N GLY A 12 -12.17 -14.44 -6.35
CA GLY A 12 -11.06 -13.66 -6.86
C GLY A 12 -9.79 -14.46 -6.61
N THR A 13 -9.01 -14.69 -7.65
CA THR A 13 -7.75 -15.45 -7.64
C THR A 13 -6.88 -15.02 -6.46
N ALA A 14 -6.80 -15.84 -5.41
CA ALA A 14 -6.00 -15.56 -4.23
C ALA A 14 -4.53 -15.67 -4.61
N LEU A 15 -3.89 -14.52 -4.85
CA LEU A 15 -2.45 -14.40 -4.65
C LEU A 15 -2.12 -14.95 -3.26
N PRO A 16 -0.97 -15.62 -3.04
CA PRO A 16 -0.60 -16.07 -1.71
C PRO A 16 -0.73 -14.89 -0.75
N SER A 17 -1.58 -15.05 0.26
CA SER A 17 -1.99 -13.98 1.17
C SER A 17 -0.74 -13.36 1.77
N GLU A 18 -0.34 -12.20 1.24
CA GLU A 18 0.83 -11.50 1.75
C GLU A 18 0.59 -11.22 3.24
N PRO A 19 1.56 -11.53 4.12
CA PRO A 19 1.36 -11.34 5.55
C PRO A 19 1.11 -9.86 5.84
N VAL A 20 0.26 -9.60 6.83
CA VAL A 20 0.09 -8.26 7.38
C VAL A 20 1.44 -7.82 7.95
N PHE A 21 1.90 -6.66 7.52
CA PHE A 21 3.14 -6.04 7.94
C PHE A 21 2.91 -5.00 9.03
N LEU A 22 1.84 -4.20 8.90
CA LEU A 22 1.53 -3.09 9.79
C LEU A 22 0.07 -3.21 10.26
N TRP A 23 -0.11 -3.23 11.58
CA TRP A 23 -1.41 -3.15 12.25
C TRP A 23 -1.66 -1.72 12.71
N GLY A 24 -2.82 -1.18 12.36
CA GLY A 24 -3.26 0.14 12.78
C GLY A 24 -4.68 0.12 13.36
N PRO A 25 -5.09 1.19 14.04
CA PRO A 25 -6.46 1.31 14.52
C PRO A 25 -7.43 1.47 13.34
N GLY A 26 -8.02 0.35 12.92
CA GLY A 26 -9.02 0.31 11.84
C GLY A 26 -8.48 -0.04 10.46
N TYR A 27 -7.21 -0.45 10.36
CA TYR A 27 -6.64 -0.95 9.12
C TYR A 27 -5.50 -1.95 9.39
N ASP A 28 -5.36 -2.92 8.50
CA ASP A 28 -4.24 -3.86 8.45
C ASP A 28 -3.62 -3.76 7.06
N LEU A 29 -2.31 -3.49 6.97
CA LEU A 29 -1.62 -3.34 5.70
C LEU A 29 -0.55 -4.42 5.52
N THR A 30 -0.53 -4.96 4.31
CA THR A 30 0.61 -5.70 3.75
C THR A 30 1.73 -4.75 3.34
N ALA A 31 2.95 -5.28 3.14
CA ALA A 31 4.06 -4.46 2.68
C ALA A 31 3.78 -3.85 1.29
N ARG A 32 3.10 -4.59 0.40
CA ARG A 32 2.64 -4.09 -0.89
C ARG A 32 1.67 -2.92 -0.77
N GLN A 33 0.69 -3.02 0.13
CA GLN A 33 -0.26 -1.93 0.38
C GLN A 33 0.42 -0.68 0.95
N ILE A 34 1.49 -0.84 1.74
CA ILE A 34 2.31 0.29 2.20
C ILE A 34 2.97 0.99 1.02
N VAL A 35 3.55 0.23 0.08
CA VAL A 35 4.14 0.82 -1.14
C VAL A 35 3.09 1.49 -2.00
N ASP A 36 1.89 0.89 -2.14
CA ASP A 36 0.81 1.50 -2.91
C ASP A 36 0.29 2.80 -2.23
N ALA A 37 0.20 2.85 -0.90
CA ALA A 37 -0.14 4.05 -0.15
C ALA A 37 0.91 5.16 -0.34
N LEU A 38 2.20 4.84 -0.15
CA LEU A 38 3.28 5.80 -0.40
C LEU A 38 3.32 6.22 -1.87
N GLY A 39 3.07 5.30 -2.80
CA GLY A 39 2.98 5.58 -4.22
C GLY A 39 1.83 6.52 -4.57
N SER A 40 0.67 6.35 -3.93
CA SER A 40 -0.47 7.26 -4.02
C SER A 40 -0.10 8.66 -3.55
N TYR A 41 0.55 8.75 -2.39
CA TYR A 41 1.02 10.02 -1.85
C TYR A 41 2.02 10.71 -2.79
N LEU A 42 3.04 9.98 -3.27
CA LEU A 42 4.02 10.49 -4.25
C LEU A 42 3.35 10.95 -5.54
N ALA A 43 2.35 10.21 -6.01
CA ALA A 43 1.61 10.52 -7.23
C ALA A 43 0.75 11.79 -7.10
N ALA A 44 0.30 12.12 -5.90
CA ALA A 44 -0.53 13.28 -5.63
C ALA A 44 0.27 14.53 -5.23
N PHE A 45 1.31 14.36 -4.40
CA PHE A 45 2.02 15.45 -3.76
C PHE A 45 3.49 15.58 -4.18
N GLY A 46 4.04 14.59 -4.90
CA GLY A 46 5.46 14.52 -5.22
C GLY A 46 6.30 13.97 -4.06
N ASP A 47 7.62 13.93 -4.26
CA ASP A 47 8.56 13.42 -3.28
C ASP A 47 8.97 14.50 -2.26
N ASN A 48 8.20 14.59 -1.16
CA ASN A 48 8.44 15.54 -0.07
C ASN A 48 8.90 14.82 1.23
N PHE A 49 9.46 13.62 1.12
CA PHE A 49 9.93 12.87 2.29
C PHE A 49 11.31 13.36 2.79
N GLU A 50 12.05 14.12 1.97
CA GLU A 50 13.34 14.70 2.35
C GLU A 50 13.24 16.21 2.65
N PRO A 51 13.91 16.74 3.70
CA PRO A 51 14.56 16.07 4.83
C PRO A 51 13.59 15.95 6.03
N GLY A 52 12.44 15.30 5.84
CA GLY A 52 11.45 15.10 6.90
C GLY A 52 10.32 16.15 6.95
N GLN A 53 9.94 16.74 5.80
CA GLN A 53 8.72 17.56 5.76
C GLN A 53 7.47 16.73 6.09
N VAL A 54 7.49 15.44 5.72
CA VAL A 54 6.38 14.50 5.94
C VAL A 54 6.93 13.16 6.41
N SER A 55 6.38 12.65 7.50
CA SER A 55 6.68 11.29 7.97
C SER A 55 6.03 10.26 7.02
N PRO A 56 6.74 9.21 6.58
CA PRO A 56 6.15 8.11 5.84
C PRO A 56 4.91 7.51 6.51
N MET A 57 4.88 7.42 7.84
CA MET A 57 3.71 6.95 8.58
C MET A 57 2.52 7.92 8.50
N ASP A 58 2.77 9.23 8.51
CA ASP A 58 1.69 10.21 8.37
C ASP A 58 1.09 10.17 6.96
N ALA A 59 1.94 9.97 5.94
CA ALA A 59 1.48 9.77 4.57
C ALA A 59 0.64 8.49 4.44
N ILE A 60 1.11 7.36 5.00
CA ILE A 60 0.35 6.09 5.00
C ILE A 60 -0.99 6.26 5.71
N HIS A 61 -0.99 6.89 6.90
CA HIS A 61 -2.23 7.14 7.65
C HIS A 61 -3.21 8.02 6.87
N ALA A 62 -2.72 9.09 6.25
CA ALA A 62 -3.56 9.99 5.45
C ALA A 62 -4.17 9.26 4.25
N GLU A 63 -3.37 8.50 3.52
CA GLU A 63 -3.85 7.74 2.36
C GLU A 63 -4.85 6.66 2.79
N VAL A 64 -4.59 5.90 3.85
CA VAL A 64 -5.56 4.88 4.30
C VAL A 64 -6.84 5.50 4.86
N ALA A 65 -6.76 6.63 5.56
CA ALA A 65 -7.92 7.28 6.16
C ALA A 65 -8.80 7.98 5.12
N PHE A 66 -8.21 8.58 4.08
CA PHE A 66 -8.92 9.44 3.13
C PHE A 66 -9.02 8.84 1.72
N ASN A 67 -8.19 7.86 1.37
CA ASN A 67 -8.16 7.24 0.06
C ASN A 67 -8.52 5.75 0.15
N GLY A 68 -9.76 5.43 -0.23
CA GLY A 68 -10.28 4.07 -0.21
C GLY A 68 -9.68 3.14 -1.27
N ASP A 69 -8.98 3.69 -2.28
CA ASP A 69 -8.28 2.92 -3.32
C ASP A 69 -6.84 3.41 -3.50
N LEU A 70 -5.93 2.70 -2.81
CA LEU A 70 -4.49 2.94 -2.83
C LEU A 70 -3.83 2.69 -4.20
N THR A 71 -4.55 2.10 -5.16
CA THR A 71 -4.01 1.75 -6.49
C THR A 71 -4.54 2.65 -7.60
N SER A 72 -5.55 3.48 -7.31
CA SER A 72 -6.21 4.37 -8.28
C SER A 72 -5.24 5.29 -9.04
N TRP A 73 -4.13 5.69 -8.40
CA TRP A 73 -3.08 6.52 -9.00
C TRP A 73 -2.39 5.86 -10.21
N GLN A 74 -2.47 4.54 -10.34
CA GLN A 74 -1.85 3.79 -11.45
C GLN A 74 -2.65 3.93 -12.76
N THR A 75 -3.96 4.17 -12.68
CA THR A 75 -4.89 4.08 -13.84
C THR A 75 -4.62 5.08 -14.97
N ARG A 76 -3.97 6.21 -14.67
CA ARG A 76 -3.66 7.28 -15.64
C ARG A 76 -2.18 7.38 -15.98
N ARG A 77 -1.40 6.36 -15.64
CA ARG A 77 0.06 6.33 -15.79
C ARG A 77 0.49 5.15 -16.64
N THR A 78 1.60 5.32 -17.32
CA THR A 78 2.27 4.23 -18.04
C THR A 78 2.86 3.22 -17.06
N ALA A 79 3.10 1.99 -17.54
CA ALA A 79 3.72 0.95 -16.72
C ALA A 79 5.10 1.37 -16.17
N ASP A 80 5.87 2.11 -16.96
CA ASP A 80 7.19 2.61 -16.56
C ASP A 80 7.08 3.66 -15.45
N GLU A 81 6.13 4.60 -15.56
CA GLU A 81 5.89 5.59 -14.49
C GLU A 81 5.41 4.92 -13.20
N VAL A 82 4.54 3.91 -13.30
CA VAL A 82 4.10 3.12 -12.14
C VAL A 82 5.28 2.41 -11.49
N ALA A 83 6.16 1.80 -12.30
CA ALA A 83 7.35 1.11 -11.80
C ALA A 83 8.32 2.09 -11.09
N VAL A 84 8.54 3.28 -11.63
CA VAL A 84 9.39 4.32 -11.02
C VAL A 84 8.82 4.78 -9.68
N ILE A 85 7.51 5.07 -9.61
CA ILE A 85 6.86 5.51 -8.38
C ILE A 85 6.89 4.40 -7.32
N ARG A 86 6.59 3.15 -7.71
CA ARG A 86 6.70 2.00 -6.80
C ARG A 86 8.11 1.79 -6.27
N ALA A 87 9.11 1.85 -7.14
CA ALA A 87 10.51 1.70 -6.74
C ALA A 87 10.91 2.78 -5.73
N ARG A 88 10.46 4.03 -5.92
CA ARG A 88 10.71 5.12 -4.96
C ARG A 88 9.95 4.92 -3.65
N ALA A 89 8.67 4.56 -3.70
CA ALA A 89 7.86 4.25 -2.52
C ALA A 89 8.44 3.08 -1.71
N GLU A 90 8.94 2.04 -2.38
CA GLU A 90 9.61 0.91 -1.74
C GLU A 90 10.93 1.33 -1.09
N ALA A 91 11.72 2.21 -1.73
CA ALA A 91 12.92 2.76 -1.12
C ALA A 91 12.60 3.56 0.15
N ILE A 92 11.58 4.41 0.12
CA ILE A 92 11.12 5.18 1.31
C ILE A 92 10.67 4.23 2.42
N ALA A 93 9.90 3.18 2.09
CA ALA A 93 9.47 2.19 3.07
C ALA A 93 10.65 1.44 3.69
N ARG A 94 11.63 1.03 2.88
CA ARG A 94 12.85 0.37 3.36
C ARG A 94 13.71 1.30 4.20
N ASP A 95 13.81 2.58 3.86
CA ASP A 95 14.55 3.55 4.65
C ASP A 95 13.87 3.81 6.00
N TYR A 96 12.55 3.84 6.04
CA TYR A 96 11.77 4.07 7.26
C TYR A 96 11.68 2.85 8.19
N PHE A 97 11.36 1.69 7.63
CA PHE A 97 11.20 0.43 8.39
C PHE A 97 12.51 -0.38 8.49
N HIS A 98 13.59 0.09 7.85
CA HIS A 98 14.89 -0.55 7.83
C HIS A 98 14.82 -2.03 7.40
N GLY A 99 15.61 -2.90 8.03
CA GLY A 99 15.68 -4.33 7.73
C GLY A 99 14.41 -5.13 8.03
N HIS A 100 13.35 -4.49 8.54
CA HIS A 100 12.07 -5.17 8.76
C HIS A 100 11.24 -5.22 7.47
N PHE A 101 11.41 -4.27 6.54
CA PHE A 101 10.60 -4.24 5.32
C PHE A 101 11.04 -5.33 4.33
N PRO A 102 10.12 -6.20 3.85
CA PRO A 102 10.48 -7.25 2.90
C PRO A 102 10.77 -6.65 1.51
N ALA A 103 11.62 -7.33 0.74
CA ALA A 103 11.73 -7.05 -0.69
C ALA A 103 10.48 -7.57 -1.42
N LEU A 104 9.85 -6.72 -2.23
CA LEU A 104 8.64 -7.08 -2.94
C LEU A 104 8.96 -7.55 -4.37
N ALA A 105 8.28 -8.62 -4.81
CA ALA A 105 8.25 -9.02 -6.22
C ALA A 105 7.00 -8.41 -6.87
N TRP A 106 7.21 -7.65 -7.95
CA TRP A 106 6.18 -6.92 -8.69
C TRP A 106 5.94 -7.51 -10.07
#